data_AF-M2R6T7-F1
#
_entry.id   AF-M2R6T7-F1
#
_cell.length_a   1.000
_cell.length_b   1.000
_cell.length_c   1.000
_cell.angle_alpha   90.00
_cell.angle_beta   90.00
_cell.angle_gamma   90.00
#
_symmetry.space_group_name_H-M   'P 1'
#
loop_
_entity.id
_entity.type
_entity.pdbx_description
1 polymer ?
#
loop_
_entity_poly.entity_id
_entity_poly.type
_entity_poly.pdbx_seq_one_letter_code
_entity_poly.pdbx_strand_id
1 'polypeptide(L)'
;MAFIHLNSALAFTVIPLEIWDCPGDIALETLKAETPLSQFAALIFVVDIQDLYQPTITKMVETIVSLYQENPDIDLEVFVHKSDVLSEEYKIENFRHLQQRVMDELMYIGNEYEQLPINFQLTSIYDHSLHDAFSRVMHKLIDCLPYLEDLLNVFCSNSQSSKAFLFDINSRLYVATDASPVDPPTHNLCNDYLQMLNAFGPLYKSITATSPSAPRAALPSVTPAPSRSRTTSLPGSTGSRPLSTKPLFYPSASTSLASSTAGAGAGTTLTYHLITPHLALLALIPTTVFEARRGLVEYNVVFFREGVQEICQVEEEARRVVQT
;
A
#
# COMPACT_ATOMS: atom_id res chain seq x y z
N MET A 1 21.40 -2.55 -0.78
CA MET A 1 20.68 -3.63 -0.08
C MET A 1 19.76 -2.96 0.93
N ALA A 2 18.53 -3.46 1.07
CA ALA A 2 17.59 -2.98 2.04
C ALA A 2 17.09 -4.15 2.88
N PHE A 3 17.06 -4.00 4.21
CA PHE A 3 16.35 -4.92 5.09
C PHE A 3 15.02 -4.32 5.49
N ILE A 4 13.99 -5.16 5.57
CA ILE A 4 12.69 -4.75 6.10
C ILE A 4 12.57 -5.29 7.51
N HIS A 5 12.50 -4.36 8.46
CA HIS A 5 12.16 -4.63 9.84
C HIS A 5 10.70 -4.22 10.08
N LEU A 6 9.90 -5.11 10.65
CA LEU A 6 8.54 -4.79 11.06
C LEU A 6 8.59 -4.09 12.42
N ASN A 7 8.71 -2.76 12.42
CA ASN A 7 8.81 -1.98 13.65
C ASN A 7 7.44 -1.56 14.16
N SER A 8 6.87 -2.35 15.08
CA SER A 8 5.56 -2.09 15.71
C SER A 8 5.35 -0.67 16.30
N ALA A 9 6.40 0.15 16.46
CA ALA A 9 6.31 1.54 16.94
C ALA A 9 5.90 2.58 15.88
N LEU A 10 5.89 2.25 14.58
CA LEU A 10 5.51 3.19 13.52
C LEU A 10 3.98 3.29 13.38
N ALA A 11 3.37 4.22 14.12
CA ALA A 11 1.92 4.39 14.24
C ALA A 11 1.19 5.06 13.05
N PHE A 12 1.86 5.30 11.91
CA PHE A 12 1.34 6.19 10.84
C PHE A 12 0.98 5.50 9.52
N THR A 13 1.33 4.23 9.35
CA THR A 13 1.04 3.43 8.15
C THR A 13 0.41 2.11 8.56
N VAL A 14 -0.51 1.60 7.74
CA VAL A 14 -1.19 0.32 8.01
C VAL A 14 -0.18 -0.82 8.16
N ILE A 15 0.93 -0.76 7.42
CA ILE A 15 2.08 -1.62 7.67
C ILE A 15 3.24 -0.79 8.24
N PRO A 16 3.72 -1.13 9.44
CA PRO A 16 4.86 -0.46 10.05
C PRO A 16 6.16 -1.04 9.48
N LEU A 17 6.56 -0.53 8.32
CA LEU A 17 7.82 -0.93 7.67
C LEU A 17 8.91 0.03 8.09
N GLU A 18 9.97 -0.50 8.67
CA GLU A 18 11.23 0.20 8.82
C GLU A 18 12.21 -0.37 7.79
N ILE A 19 12.59 0.48 6.83
CA ILE A 19 13.53 0.13 5.78
C ILE A 19 14.92 0.51 6.25
N TRP A 20 15.78 -0.49 6.38
CA TRP A 20 17.19 -0.34 6.74
C TRP A 20 18.04 -0.36 5.48
N ASP A 21 18.43 0.82 5.01
CA ASP A 21 19.28 0.97 3.85
C ASP A 21 20.75 0.76 4.20
N CYS A 22 21.36 -0.24 3.56
CA CYS A 22 22.77 -0.57 3.75
C CYS A 22 23.57 -0.10 2.53
N PRO A 23 24.47 0.89 2.68
CA PRO A 23 25.32 1.30 1.57
C PRO A 23 26.25 0.16 1.16
N GLY A 24 26.50 0.06 -0.15
CA GLY A 24 27.02 -1.13 -0.83
C GLY A 24 28.39 -1.65 -0.43
N ASP A 25 29.05 -1.05 0.56
CA ASP A 25 30.41 -1.40 1.02
C ASP A 25 30.49 -1.81 2.49
N ILE A 26 29.41 -1.65 3.27
CA ILE A 26 29.45 -2.07 4.68
C ILE A 26 29.34 -3.60 4.75
N ALA A 27 30.26 -4.23 5.48
CA ALA A 27 30.21 -5.64 5.77
C ALA A 27 28.96 -5.96 6.61
N LEU A 28 28.32 -7.10 6.34
CA LEU A 28 27.17 -7.61 7.09
C LEU A 28 27.44 -7.63 8.61
N GLU A 29 28.71 -7.76 9.01
CA GLU A 29 29.23 -7.65 10.37
C GLU A 29 28.86 -6.35 11.11
N THR A 30 28.77 -5.21 10.42
CA THR A 30 28.36 -3.94 11.06
C THR A 30 26.85 -3.93 11.34
N LEU A 31 26.05 -4.55 10.48
CA LEU A 31 24.61 -4.68 10.68
C LEU A 31 24.29 -5.66 11.81
N LYS A 32 25.01 -6.78 11.88
CA LYS A 32 24.94 -7.73 13.00
C LYS A 32 25.27 -7.09 14.35
N ALA A 33 26.10 -6.03 14.34
CA ALA A 33 26.47 -5.30 15.56
C ALA A 33 25.37 -4.34 16.04
N GLU A 34 24.51 -3.85 15.15
CA GLU A 34 23.44 -2.89 15.48
C GLU A 34 22.12 -3.59 15.81
N THR A 35 21.78 -4.67 15.09
CA THR A 35 20.54 -5.44 15.30
C THR A 35 20.72 -6.90 14.89
N PRO A 36 20.14 -7.86 15.63
CA PRO A 36 20.21 -9.27 15.25
C PRO A 36 19.42 -9.53 13.96
N LEU A 37 19.97 -10.31 13.03
CA LEU A 37 19.34 -10.56 11.73
C LEU A 37 18.03 -11.35 11.83
N SER A 38 17.76 -11.98 12.97
CA SER A 38 16.51 -12.67 13.28
C SER A 38 15.30 -11.75 13.42
N GLN A 39 15.49 -10.44 13.56
CA GLN A 39 14.39 -9.48 13.65
C GLN A 39 13.85 -9.05 12.27
N PHE A 40 14.61 -9.28 11.20
CA PHE A 40 14.18 -8.92 9.86
C PHE A 40 13.20 -9.95 9.30
N ALA A 41 12.12 -9.45 8.71
CA ALA A 41 11.08 -10.29 8.11
C ALA A 41 11.35 -10.56 6.62
N ALA A 42 11.97 -9.60 5.92
CA ALA A 42 12.36 -9.76 4.53
C ALA A 42 13.69 -9.05 4.21
N LEU A 43 14.44 -9.64 3.28
CA LEU A 43 15.61 -9.05 2.65
C LEU A 43 15.28 -8.66 1.22
N ILE A 44 15.57 -7.40 0.87
CA ILE A 44 15.57 -6.93 -0.51
C ILE A 44 17.00 -6.63 -0.95
N PHE A 45 17.53 -7.47 -1.82
CA PHE A 45 18.82 -7.23 -2.46
C PHE A 45 18.61 -6.52 -3.80
N VAL A 46 19.23 -5.35 -3.98
CA VAL A 46 19.08 -4.55 -5.22
C VAL A 46 20.35 -4.72 -6.05
N VAL A 47 20.20 -5.24 -7.28
CA VAL A 47 21.27 -5.41 -8.27
C VAL A 47 20.97 -4.54 -9.47
N ASP A 48 21.93 -3.78 -9.98
CA ASP A 48 21.75 -3.08 -11.25
C ASP A 48 21.78 -4.10 -12.40
N ILE A 49 20.82 -4.06 -13.33
CA ILE A 49 20.76 -4.98 -14.47
C ILE A 49 21.98 -4.91 -15.38
N GLN A 50 22.73 -3.80 -15.35
CA GLN A 50 23.97 -3.64 -16.10
C GLN A 50 25.19 -4.18 -15.34
N ASP A 51 25.07 -4.32 -14.02
CA ASP A 51 26.11 -4.80 -13.13
C ASP A 51 26.02 -6.33 -12.95
N LEU A 52 26.40 -7.06 -14.00
CA LEU A 52 26.60 -8.52 -13.93
C LEU A 52 28.04 -8.90 -13.52
N TYR A 53 28.74 -8.05 -12.77
CA TYR A 53 30.08 -8.38 -12.32
C TYR A 53 30.05 -9.49 -11.25
N GLN A 54 31.00 -10.43 -11.32
CA GLN A 54 31.14 -11.47 -10.29
C GLN A 54 31.16 -10.96 -8.84
N PRO A 55 31.90 -9.90 -8.47
CA PRO A 55 31.95 -9.46 -7.08
C PRO A 55 30.57 -9.15 -6.49
N THR A 56 29.66 -8.54 -7.27
CA THR A 56 28.30 -8.22 -6.82
C THR A 56 27.49 -9.48 -6.54
N ILE A 57 27.60 -10.49 -7.42
CA ILE A 57 26.93 -11.78 -7.27
C ILE A 57 27.49 -12.56 -6.08
N THR A 58 28.82 -12.67 -5.96
CA THR A 58 29.47 -13.33 -4.83
C THR A 58 29.05 -12.70 -3.51
N LYS A 59 29.08 -11.36 -3.42
CA LYS A 59 28.63 -10.63 -2.23
C LYS A 59 27.16 -10.90 -1.90
N MET A 60 26.30 -10.94 -2.91
CA MET A 60 24.88 -11.26 -2.72
C MET A 60 24.70 -12.68 -2.16
N VAL A 61 25.40 -13.65 -2.73
CA VAL A 61 25.36 -15.05 -2.29
C VAL A 61 25.89 -15.20 -0.86
N GLU A 62 27.04 -14.60 -0.53
CA GLU A 62 27.59 -14.60 0.83
C GLU A 62 26.61 -14.00 1.86
N THR A 63 25.91 -12.94 1.47
CA THR A 63 24.89 -12.29 2.29
C THR A 63 23.69 -13.21 2.53
N ILE A 64 23.18 -13.83 1.46
CA ILE A 64 22.05 -14.77 1.53
C ILE A 64 22.38 -15.96 2.43
N VAL A 65 23.57 -16.56 2.26
CA VAL A 65 24.03 -17.69 3.07
C VAL A 65 24.14 -17.29 4.54
N SER A 66 24.72 -16.13 4.83
CA SER A 66 24.87 -15.63 6.20
C SER A 66 23.52 -15.37 6.87
N LEU A 67 22.54 -14.88 6.11
CA LEU A 67 21.17 -14.65 6.61
C LEU A 67 20.44 -15.95 6.86
N TYR A 68 20.51 -16.90 5.94
CA TYR A 68 19.84 -18.19 6.06
C TYR A 68 20.34 -18.99 7.27
N GLN A 69 21.62 -18.87 7.61
CA GLN A 69 22.19 -19.51 8.81
C GLN A 69 21.62 -18.95 10.12
N GLU A 70 21.23 -17.66 10.14
CA GLU A 70 20.70 -17.01 11.34
C GLU A 70 19.17 -17.06 11.40
N ASN A 71 18.50 -16.95 10.26
CA ASN A 71 17.05 -16.99 10.15
C ASN A 71 16.61 -17.72 8.86
N PRO A 72 16.18 -18.98 8.94
CA PRO A 72 15.76 -19.76 7.77
C PRO A 72 14.38 -19.35 7.22
N ASP A 73 13.55 -18.68 8.02
CA ASP A 73 12.18 -18.29 7.65
C ASP A 73 12.10 -16.92 6.96
N ILE A 74 13.24 -16.29 6.64
CA ILE A 74 13.27 -14.95 6.03
C ILE A 74 12.85 -14.97 4.55
N ASP A 75 12.02 -14.01 4.15
CA ASP A 75 11.68 -13.81 2.75
C ASP A 75 12.84 -13.16 1.98
N LEU A 76 13.28 -13.83 0.91
CA LEU A 76 14.39 -13.37 0.06
C LEU A 76 13.90 -12.85 -1.28
N GLU A 77 14.13 -11.55 -1.52
CA GLU A 77 13.71 -10.85 -2.73
C GLU A 77 14.92 -10.16 -3.39
N VAL A 78 15.08 -10.37 -4.69
CA VAL A 78 16.15 -9.76 -5.49
C VAL A 78 15.53 -8.83 -6.53
N PHE A 79 15.80 -7.55 -6.40
CA PHE A 79 15.37 -6.51 -7.32
C PHE A 79 16.46 -6.24 -8.35
N VAL A 80 16.22 -6.68 -9.58
CA VAL A 80 17.05 -6.37 -10.74
C VAL A 80 16.62 -5.00 -11.27
N HIS A 81 17.36 -3.98 -10.87
CA HIS A 81 17.04 -2.57 -11.00
C HIS A 81 17.58 -1.93 -12.28
N LYS A 82 17.06 -0.74 -12.62
CA LYS A 82 17.36 0.01 -13.86
C LYS A 82 17.06 -0.77 -15.14
N SER A 83 16.03 -1.61 -15.10
CA SER A 83 15.62 -2.42 -16.25
C SER A 83 15.23 -1.56 -17.46
N ASP A 84 14.88 -0.29 -17.29
CA ASP A 84 14.48 0.66 -18.33
C ASP A 84 15.56 1.01 -19.35
N VAL A 85 16.85 0.91 -18.99
CA VAL A 85 17.95 1.37 -19.85
C VAL A 85 18.22 0.41 -21.03
N LEU A 86 17.84 -0.85 -20.90
CA LEU A 86 18.08 -1.90 -21.90
C LEU A 86 16.87 -2.08 -22.83
N SER A 87 17.07 -2.63 -24.03
CA SER A 87 15.94 -3.09 -24.86
C SER A 87 15.34 -4.37 -24.27
N GLU A 88 14.07 -4.67 -24.58
CA GLU A 88 13.36 -5.83 -24.00
C GLU A 88 14.10 -7.16 -24.20
N GLU A 89 14.70 -7.37 -25.37
CA GLU A 89 15.50 -8.57 -25.67
C GLU A 89 16.70 -8.72 -24.73
N TYR A 90 17.44 -7.62 -24.51
CA TYR A 90 18.57 -7.62 -23.57
C TYR A 90 18.12 -7.71 -22.11
N LYS A 91 16.95 -7.19 -21.74
CA LYS A 91 16.41 -7.34 -20.38
C LYS A 91 16.18 -8.80 -20.06
N ILE A 92 15.48 -9.52 -20.95
CA ILE A 92 15.13 -10.93 -20.74
C ILE A 92 16.38 -11.80 -20.65
N GLU A 93 17.35 -11.60 -21.54
CA GLU A 93 18.58 -12.41 -21.53
C GLU A 93 19.45 -12.12 -20.31
N ASN A 94 19.67 -10.84 -19.94
CA ASN A 94 20.46 -10.51 -18.74
C ASN A 94 19.77 -10.97 -17.47
N PHE A 95 18.43 -10.86 -17.39
CA PHE A 95 17.67 -11.36 -16.26
C PHE A 95 17.81 -12.88 -16.10
N ARG A 96 17.64 -13.63 -17.19
CA ARG A 96 17.82 -15.10 -17.21
C ARG A 96 19.25 -15.48 -16.82
N HIS A 97 20.24 -14.77 -17.35
CA HIS A 97 21.65 -15.02 -17.07
C HIS A 97 22.00 -14.74 -15.60
N LEU A 98 21.51 -13.63 -15.02
CA LEU A 98 21.69 -13.32 -13.60
C LEU A 98 21.05 -14.40 -12.73
N GLN A 99 19.79 -14.77 -12.99
CA GLN A 99 19.10 -15.79 -12.22
C GLN A 99 19.84 -17.13 -12.26
N GLN A 100 20.27 -17.58 -13.45
CA GLN A 100 21.01 -18.82 -13.60
C GLN A 100 22.33 -18.78 -12.80
N ARG A 101 23.08 -17.69 -12.90
CA ARG A 101 24.38 -17.56 -12.25
C ARG A 101 24.30 -17.52 -10.73
N VAL A 102 23.29 -16.86 -10.18
CA VAL A 102 23.04 -16.84 -8.73
C VAL A 102 22.70 -18.24 -8.23
N MET A 103 21.88 -18.97 -8.97
CA MET A 103 21.53 -20.35 -8.63
C MET A 103 22.74 -21.28 -8.73
N ASP A 104 23.58 -21.15 -9.77
CA ASP A 104 24.79 -21.96 -9.95
C ASP A 104 25.79 -21.74 -8.80
N GLU A 105 25.99 -20.49 -8.35
CA GLU A 105 26.88 -20.17 -7.22
C GLU A 105 26.33 -20.70 -5.87
N LEU A 106 25.01 -20.60 -5.65
CA LEU A 106 24.37 -21.19 -4.46
C LEU A 106 24.51 -22.72 -4.44
N MET A 107 24.32 -23.37 -5.59
CA MET A 107 24.51 -24.82 -5.73
C MET A 107 25.95 -25.25 -5.47
N TYR A 108 26.94 -24.42 -5.83
CA TYR A 108 28.36 -24.70 -5.56
C TYR A 108 28.68 -24.69 -4.05
N ILE A 109 28.06 -23.80 -3.29
CA ILE A 109 28.29 -23.68 -1.85
C ILE A 109 27.63 -24.82 -1.07
N GLY A 110 26.43 -25.26 -1.46
CA GLY A 110 25.82 -26.45 -0.86
C GLY A 110 24.44 -26.80 -1.42
N ASN A 111 24.14 -28.10 -1.45
CA ASN A 111 22.83 -28.61 -1.87
C ASN A 111 21.67 -28.20 -0.94
N GLU A 112 21.95 -27.72 0.28
CA GLU A 112 20.93 -27.23 1.22
C GLU A 112 20.28 -25.92 0.73
N TYR A 113 20.96 -25.18 -0.14
CA TYR A 113 20.49 -23.90 -0.71
C TYR A 113 19.77 -24.08 -2.06
N GLU A 114 19.65 -25.31 -2.56
CA GLU A 114 19.06 -25.61 -3.89
C GLU A 114 17.54 -25.35 -3.93
N GLN A 115 16.86 -25.41 -2.77
CA GLN A 115 15.40 -25.22 -2.65
C GLN A 115 15.03 -23.87 -2.02
N LEU A 116 15.96 -22.93 -1.94
CA LEU A 116 15.70 -21.63 -1.33
C LEU A 116 14.75 -20.81 -2.22
N PRO A 117 13.58 -20.34 -1.73
CA PRO A 117 12.60 -19.64 -2.53
C PRO A 117 13.01 -18.17 -2.77
N ILE A 118 14.02 -17.94 -3.60
CA ILE A 118 14.47 -16.58 -3.97
C ILE A 118 13.58 -16.04 -5.09
N ASN A 119 12.94 -14.89 -4.84
CA ASN A 119 12.08 -14.23 -5.81
C ASN A 119 12.84 -13.13 -6.56
N PHE A 120 12.91 -13.22 -7.88
CA PHE A 120 13.55 -12.22 -8.73
C PHE A 120 12.51 -11.32 -9.38
N GLN A 121 12.71 -10.01 -9.26
CA GLN A 121 11.79 -9.01 -9.81
C GLN A 121 12.55 -7.96 -10.61
N LEU A 122 12.05 -7.63 -11.81
CA LEU A 122 12.56 -6.51 -12.60
C LEU A 122 11.96 -5.22 -12.09
N THR A 123 12.80 -4.24 -11.77
CA THR A 123 12.34 -2.95 -11.25
C THR A 123 12.97 -1.76 -11.98
N SER A 124 12.21 -0.68 -12.09
CA SER A 124 12.67 0.64 -12.53
C SER A 124 11.96 1.74 -11.75
N ILE A 125 12.64 2.87 -11.55
CA ILE A 125 12.04 4.07 -10.94
C ILE A 125 11.17 4.87 -11.92
N TYR A 126 11.28 4.60 -13.22
CA TYR A 126 10.57 5.35 -14.27
C TYR A 126 9.24 4.73 -14.66
N ASP A 127 8.97 3.50 -14.20
CA ASP A 127 7.72 2.80 -14.40
C ASP A 127 7.07 2.43 -13.06
N HIS A 128 6.02 1.62 -13.10
CA HIS A 128 5.32 1.18 -11.90
C HIS A 128 5.82 -0.17 -11.37
N SER A 129 6.83 -0.78 -12.01
CA SER A 129 7.33 -2.11 -11.64
C SER A 129 7.91 -2.12 -10.23
N LEU A 130 8.54 -1.03 -9.80
CA LEU A 130 9.02 -0.88 -8.42
C LEU A 130 7.88 -0.95 -7.40
N HIS A 131 6.76 -0.27 -7.68
CA HIS A 131 5.60 -0.27 -6.79
C HIS A 131 4.90 -1.63 -6.79
N ASP A 132 4.80 -2.30 -7.94
CA ASP A 132 4.27 -3.67 -8.02
C ASP A 132 5.15 -4.64 -7.23
N ALA A 133 6.47 -4.55 -7.40
CA ALA A 133 7.41 -5.43 -6.75
C ALA A 133 7.41 -5.29 -5.24
N PHE A 134 7.44 -4.06 -4.74
CA PHE A 134 7.27 -3.80 -3.32
C PHE A 134 5.92 -4.29 -2.80
N SER A 135 4.82 -4.09 -3.54
CA SER A 135 3.50 -4.57 -3.11
C SER A 135 3.44 -6.11 -2.98
N ARG A 136 4.20 -6.86 -3.80
CA ARG A 136 4.33 -8.31 -3.66
C ARG A 136 5.13 -8.73 -2.44
N VAL A 137 6.22 -8.02 -2.11
CA VAL A 137 6.95 -8.22 -0.85
C VAL A 137 6.00 -8.00 0.32
N MET A 138 5.23 -6.91 0.26
CA MET A 138 4.29 -6.51 1.29
C MET A 138 3.24 -7.57 1.59
N HIS A 139 2.69 -8.24 0.57
CA HIS A 139 1.70 -9.29 0.76
C HIS A 139 2.21 -10.44 1.64
N LYS A 140 3.50 -10.78 1.55
CA LYS A 140 4.08 -11.85 2.37
C LYS A 140 4.26 -11.45 3.83
N LEU A 141 4.41 -10.15 4.08
CA LEU A 141 4.61 -9.58 5.41
C LEU A 141 3.31 -9.34 6.18
N ILE A 142 2.15 -9.41 5.51
CA ILE A 142 0.84 -9.07 6.10
C ILE A 142 0.09 -10.35 6.48
N ASP A 143 0.02 -10.66 7.78
CA ASP A 143 -0.70 -11.83 8.30
C ASP A 143 -2.22 -11.76 8.07
N CYS A 144 -2.79 -10.55 8.02
CA CYS A 144 -4.22 -10.33 7.83
C CYS A 144 -4.66 -10.35 6.35
N LEU A 145 -3.73 -10.61 5.42
CA LEU A 145 -3.98 -10.59 3.98
C LEU A 145 -5.16 -11.49 3.56
N PRO A 146 -5.28 -12.76 4.02
CA PRO A 146 -6.37 -13.64 3.57
C PRO A 146 -7.76 -13.07 3.86
N TYR A 147 -7.93 -12.39 4.99
CA TYR A 147 -9.21 -11.76 5.36
C TYR A 147 -9.53 -10.56 4.47
N LEU A 148 -8.52 -9.77 4.11
CA LEU A 148 -8.68 -8.63 3.19
C LEU A 148 -9.00 -9.09 1.77
N GLU A 149 -8.33 -10.15 1.29
CA GLU A 149 -8.61 -10.77 -0.01
C GLU A 149 -10.03 -11.32 -0.08
N ASP A 150 -10.49 -12.03 0.96
CA ASP A 150 -11.87 -12.53 1.04
C ASP A 150 -12.91 -11.41 1.00
N LEU A 151 -12.68 -10.31 1.73
CA LEU A 151 -13.55 -9.13 1.66
C LEU A 151 -13.57 -8.50 0.27
N LEU A 152 -12.41 -8.43 -0.40
CA LEU A 152 -12.30 -7.92 -1.78
C LEU A 152 -13.04 -8.85 -2.75
N ASN A 153 -12.92 -10.17 -2.59
CA ASN A 153 -13.61 -11.16 -3.42
C ASN A 153 -15.14 -11.05 -3.28
N VAL A 154 -15.64 -10.90 -2.05
CA VAL A 154 -17.07 -10.65 -1.77
C VAL A 154 -17.52 -9.33 -2.40
N PHE A 155 -16.71 -8.27 -2.27
CA PHE A 155 -16.99 -6.98 -2.90
C PHE A 155 -17.06 -7.10 -4.44
N CYS A 156 -16.07 -7.74 -5.08
CA CYS A 156 -16.03 -7.93 -6.53
C CYS A 156 -17.23 -8.74 -7.02
N SER A 157 -17.58 -9.82 -6.33
CA SER A 157 -18.73 -10.67 -6.68
C SER A 157 -20.06 -9.89 -6.62
N ASN A 158 -20.28 -9.11 -5.55
CA ASN A 158 -21.54 -8.38 -5.34
C ASN A 158 -21.66 -7.11 -6.19
N SER A 159 -20.54 -6.43 -6.48
CA SER A 159 -20.50 -5.21 -7.29
C SER A 159 -20.31 -5.47 -8.79
N GLN A 160 -20.03 -6.72 -9.18
CA GLN A 160 -19.58 -7.10 -10.53
C GLN A 160 -18.36 -6.28 -10.97
N SER A 161 -17.45 -6.02 -10.03
CA SER A 161 -16.16 -5.39 -10.34
C SER A 161 -15.28 -6.38 -11.08
N SER A 162 -14.66 -5.94 -12.16
CA SER A 162 -13.69 -6.72 -12.92
C SER A 162 -12.38 -6.93 -12.15
N LYS A 163 -11.98 -5.94 -11.34
CA LYS A 163 -10.76 -5.96 -10.54
C LYS A 163 -10.88 -5.00 -9.36
N ALA A 164 -10.30 -5.33 -8.21
CA ALA A 164 -10.22 -4.41 -7.09
C ALA A 164 -8.84 -4.44 -6.40
N PHE A 165 -8.42 -3.27 -5.94
CA PHE A 165 -7.17 -3.08 -5.22
C PHE A 165 -7.41 -2.23 -3.98
N LEU A 166 -6.78 -2.62 -2.88
CA LEU A 166 -6.69 -1.81 -1.68
C LEU A 166 -5.30 -1.16 -1.66
N PHE A 167 -5.23 0.14 -1.90
CA PHE A 167 -3.99 0.91 -1.94
C PHE A 167 -3.74 1.65 -0.64
N ASP A 168 -2.48 1.73 -0.22
CA ASP A 168 -2.02 2.80 0.66
C ASP A 168 -1.80 4.08 -0.16
N ILE A 169 -2.48 5.15 0.26
CA ILE A 169 -2.58 6.41 -0.48
C ILE A 169 -1.22 7.09 -0.59
N ASN A 170 -0.41 7.04 0.47
CA ASN A 170 0.84 7.80 0.54
C ASN A 170 1.97 7.08 -0.20
N SER A 171 2.13 5.77 0.05
CA SER A 171 3.17 4.96 -0.57
C SER A 171 2.82 4.50 -1.99
N ARG A 172 1.53 4.53 -2.36
CA ARG A 172 0.98 4.00 -3.63
C ARG A 172 1.26 2.50 -3.82
N LEU A 173 1.50 1.78 -2.74
CA LEU A 173 1.60 0.33 -2.73
C LEU A 173 0.20 -0.26 -2.54
N TYR A 174 -0.11 -1.36 -3.22
CA TYR A 174 -1.32 -2.09 -2.92
C TYR A 174 -1.06 -3.08 -1.78
N VAL A 175 -1.96 -3.08 -0.81
CA VAL A 175 -1.93 -3.88 0.42
C VAL A 175 -2.61 -5.23 0.20
N ALA A 176 -3.68 -5.24 -0.60
CA ALA A 176 -4.42 -6.45 -0.95
C ALA A 176 -5.08 -6.29 -2.33
N THR A 177 -5.34 -7.41 -3.00
CA THR A 177 -6.05 -7.48 -4.28
C THR A 177 -7.02 -8.67 -4.27
N ASP A 178 -8.00 -8.67 -5.17
CA ASP A 178 -8.88 -9.83 -5.36
C ASP A 178 -8.14 -11.01 -6.02
N ALA A 179 -8.75 -12.19 -5.98
CA ALA A 179 -8.15 -13.45 -6.47
C ALA A 179 -7.84 -13.50 -7.98
N SER A 180 -8.31 -12.52 -8.77
CA SER A 180 -7.94 -12.45 -10.18
C SER A 180 -6.45 -12.06 -10.35
N PRO A 181 -5.76 -12.54 -11.39
CA PRO A 181 -4.36 -12.18 -11.62
C PRO A 181 -4.22 -10.65 -11.80
N VAL A 182 -3.10 -10.11 -11.31
CA VAL A 182 -2.79 -8.68 -11.44
C VAL A 182 -2.16 -8.42 -12.80
N ASP A 183 -2.94 -7.85 -13.71
CA ASP A 183 -2.43 -7.39 -15.00
C ASP A 183 -1.61 -6.10 -14.82
N PRO A 184 -0.36 -6.04 -15.31
CA PRO A 184 0.45 -4.81 -15.27
C PRO A 184 -0.26 -3.55 -15.79
N PRO A 185 -0.97 -3.55 -16.96
CA PRO A 185 -1.64 -2.33 -17.42
C PRO A 185 -2.74 -1.85 -16.47
N THR A 186 -3.45 -2.78 -15.84
CA THR A 186 -4.52 -2.49 -14.88
C THR A 186 -3.96 -1.89 -13.59
N HIS A 187 -2.85 -2.43 -13.09
CA HIS A 187 -2.12 -1.86 -11.96
C HIS A 187 -1.61 -0.43 -12.28
N ASN A 188 -0.97 -0.24 -13.44
CA ASN A 188 -0.42 1.05 -13.85
C ASN A 188 -1.51 2.12 -13.90
N LEU A 189 -2.65 1.80 -14.51
CA LEU A 189 -3.81 2.68 -14.58
C LEU A 189 -4.33 3.11 -13.19
N CYS A 190 -4.43 2.16 -12.25
CA CYS A 190 -4.87 2.45 -10.89
C CYS A 190 -3.86 3.33 -10.13
N ASN A 191 -2.57 3.04 -10.30
CA ASN A 191 -1.48 3.80 -9.68
C ASN A 191 -1.43 5.25 -10.22
N ASP A 192 -1.52 5.44 -11.53
CA ASP A 192 -1.60 6.74 -12.18
C ASP A 192 -2.81 7.55 -11.71
N TYR A 193 -3.97 6.89 -11.59
CA TYR A 193 -5.17 7.54 -11.08
C TYR A 193 -5.02 7.98 -9.63
N LEU A 194 -4.43 7.15 -8.77
CA LEU A 194 -4.13 7.50 -7.39
C LEU A 194 -3.12 8.67 -7.31
N GLN A 195 -2.06 8.64 -8.12
CA GLN A 195 -1.08 9.73 -8.21
C GLN A 195 -1.74 11.04 -8.65
N MET A 196 -2.63 10.99 -9.65
CA MET A 196 -3.43 12.13 -10.07
C MET A 196 -4.28 12.64 -8.90
N LEU A 197 -5.07 11.79 -8.23
CA LEU A 197 -5.92 12.21 -7.12
C LEU A 197 -5.11 12.84 -5.97
N ASN A 198 -3.94 12.30 -5.66
CA ASN A 198 -3.03 12.84 -4.64
C ASN A 198 -2.44 14.20 -5.03
N ALA A 199 -2.12 14.40 -6.31
CA ALA A 199 -1.61 15.67 -6.81
C ALA A 199 -2.70 16.76 -6.85
N PHE A 200 -3.93 16.40 -7.26
CA PHE A 200 -5.03 17.35 -7.42
C PHE A 200 -5.80 17.62 -6.13
N GLY A 201 -5.95 16.63 -5.24
CA GLY A 201 -6.73 16.74 -4.01
C GLY A 201 -6.37 17.95 -3.13
N PRO A 202 -5.08 18.18 -2.81
CA PRO A 202 -4.65 19.33 -2.03
C PRO A 202 -4.95 20.68 -2.68
N LEU A 203 -4.92 20.76 -4.03
CA LEU A 203 -5.16 22.01 -4.76
C LEU A 203 -6.56 22.58 -4.51
N TYR A 204 -7.55 21.71 -4.34
CA TYR A 204 -8.95 22.09 -4.12
C TYR A 204 -9.37 22.08 -2.65
N LYS A 205 -8.54 21.53 -1.74
CA LYS A 205 -8.81 21.50 -0.30
C LYS A 205 -8.84 22.91 0.34
N SER A 206 -8.15 23.87 -0.26
CA SER A 206 -8.05 25.26 0.22
C SER A 206 -9.27 26.13 -0.12
N ILE A 207 -10.08 25.73 -1.11
CA ILE A 207 -11.24 26.52 -1.56
C ILE A 207 -12.41 26.40 -0.59
N THR A 208 -12.56 25.27 0.11
CA THR A 208 -13.59 25.09 1.15
C THR A 208 -13.19 25.63 2.52
N ALA A 209 -11.90 25.85 2.78
CA ALA A 209 -11.40 26.42 4.03
C ALA A 209 -11.46 27.96 4.07
N THR A 210 -11.60 28.62 2.92
CA THR A 210 -11.72 30.09 2.85
C THR A 210 -13.19 30.52 2.92
N SER A 211 -13.86 30.19 4.02
CA SER A 211 -14.99 31.03 4.46
C SER A 211 -14.36 32.24 5.17
N PRO A 212 -14.74 33.50 4.84
CA PRO A 212 -14.10 34.67 5.41
C PRO A 212 -14.54 34.80 6.87
N SER A 213 -13.75 34.27 7.80
CA SER A 213 -13.76 34.70 9.18
C SER A 213 -13.24 36.14 9.21
N ALA A 214 -14.16 37.10 9.09
CA ALA A 214 -13.86 38.51 9.31
C ALA A 214 -13.18 38.67 10.68
N PRO A 215 -12.08 39.43 10.79
CA PRO A 215 -11.47 39.69 12.08
C PRO A 215 -12.41 40.59 12.89
N ARG A 216 -12.93 40.04 13.97
CA ARG A 216 -13.72 40.74 14.97
C ARG A 216 -12.83 41.77 15.68
N ALA A 217 -12.79 42.99 15.16
CA ALA A 217 -12.23 44.14 15.87
C ALA A 217 -13.19 44.57 17.00
N ALA A 218 -12.64 44.80 18.19
CA ALA A 218 -13.38 45.07 19.41
C ALA A 218 -13.57 46.58 19.68
N LEU A 219 -14.85 46.99 19.88
CA LEU A 219 -15.41 47.99 20.83
C LEU A 219 -15.10 49.51 20.63
N PRO A 220 -15.97 50.48 21.04
CA PRO A 220 -16.71 50.51 22.32
C PRO A 220 -18.20 50.96 22.33
N SER A 221 -18.75 50.96 23.55
CA SER A 221 -20.14 50.94 24.05
C SER A 221 -20.95 52.25 24.07
N VAL A 222 -22.29 52.17 23.90
CA VAL A 222 -23.31 53.03 24.58
C VAL A 222 -24.65 52.26 24.79
N THR A 223 -25.20 52.38 26.00
CA THR A 223 -26.42 51.85 26.70
C THR A 223 -27.80 52.42 26.25
N PRO A 224 -29.00 52.13 26.86
CA PRO A 224 -29.60 50.89 27.44
C PRO A 224 -31.13 50.62 27.14
N ALA A 225 -31.61 49.39 27.46
CA ALA A 225 -32.97 48.97 27.96
C ALA A 225 -34.20 48.83 26.99
N PRO A 226 -35.32 48.13 27.39
CA PRO A 226 -35.45 46.80 28.04
C PRO A 226 -36.58 45.89 27.46
N SER A 227 -36.59 44.60 27.86
CA SER A 227 -37.75 43.83 28.41
C SER A 227 -38.07 42.42 27.84
N ARG A 228 -38.08 41.44 28.79
CA ARG A 228 -38.90 40.20 28.96
C ARG A 228 -38.78 39.11 27.87
N SER A 229 -38.63 37.81 28.15
CA SER A 229 -39.11 36.98 29.27
C SER A 229 -38.29 35.69 29.47
N ARG A 230 -38.29 35.20 30.73
CA ARG A 230 -37.72 33.94 31.24
C ARG A 230 -38.61 32.73 30.92
N THR A 231 -37.97 31.57 30.77
CA THR A 231 -38.29 30.21 31.34
C THR A 231 -37.30 29.21 30.71
N THR A 232 -36.73 28.16 31.30
CA THR A 232 -36.54 27.60 32.66
C THR A 232 -35.65 26.35 32.43
N SER A 233 -34.62 26.16 33.24
CA SER A 233 -33.73 25.00 33.28
C SER A 233 -34.40 23.73 33.84
N LEU A 234 -33.88 22.53 33.51
CA LEU A 234 -33.52 21.48 34.47
C LEU A 234 -32.58 20.42 33.82
N PRO A 235 -31.66 19.80 34.59
CA PRO A 235 -30.58 18.94 34.09
C PRO A 235 -30.90 17.44 34.26
N GLY A 236 -30.36 16.59 33.37
CA GLY A 236 -30.45 15.13 33.47
C GLY A 236 -29.18 14.47 32.95
N SER A 237 -28.36 13.97 33.86
CA SER A 237 -27.14 13.21 33.61
C SER A 237 -27.47 11.76 33.24
N THR A 238 -27.04 11.31 32.06
CA THR A 238 -26.80 9.89 31.78
C THR A 238 -25.54 9.78 30.93
N GLY A 239 -24.60 8.95 31.39
CA GLY A 239 -23.26 8.82 30.84
C GLY A 239 -23.27 8.42 29.37
N SER A 240 -22.78 9.32 28.51
CA SER A 240 -22.41 9.00 27.14
C SER A 240 -21.01 8.39 27.15
N ARG A 241 -20.97 7.05 27.01
CA ARG A 241 -19.85 6.29 26.45
C ARG A 241 -19.29 7.08 25.23
N PRO A 242 -17.98 7.31 25.09
CA PRO A 242 -17.47 8.06 23.95
C PRO A 242 -17.69 7.20 22.70
N LEU A 243 -18.77 7.48 21.97
CA LEU A 243 -18.93 7.06 20.59
C LEU A 243 -17.77 7.72 19.85
N SER A 244 -16.78 6.93 19.45
CA SER A 244 -15.75 7.35 18.51
C SER A 244 -16.46 7.97 17.31
N THR A 245 -16.40 9.29 17.18
CA THR A 245 -16.99 10.03 16.06
C THR A 245 -16.19 9.68 14.82
N LYS A 246 -16.56 8.58 14.15
CA LYS A 246 -16.05 8.21 12.83
C LYS A 246 -16.15 9.47 11.95
N PRO A 247 -15.07 9.93 11.30
CA PRO A 247 -15.16 11.10 10.43
C PRO A 247 -16.21 10.82 9.34
N LEU A 248 -17.28 11.63 9.34
CA LEU A 248 -18.49 11.46 8.51
C LEU A 248 -18.27 11.68 7.01
N PHE A 249 -17.04 11.92 6.58
CA PHE A 249 -16.74 12.23 5.19
C PHE A 249 -15.66 11.29 4.66
N TYR A 250 -16.09 10.41 3.78
CA TYR A 250 -15.21 9.52 3.02
C TYR A 250 -15.29 9.93 1.55
N PRO A 251 -14.27 10.64 1.03
CA PRO A 251 -14.19 11.00 -0.37
C PRO A 251 -14.36 9.78 -1.28
N SER A 252 -15.15 9.95 -2.33
CA SER A 252 -15.27 9.00 -3.43
C SER A 252 -15.14 9.75 -4.75
N ALA A 253 -14.46 9.13 -5.72
CA ALA A 253 -14.33 9.66 -7.07
C ALA A 253 -14.53 8.52 -8.07
N SER A 254 -14.97 8.86 -9.29
CA SER A 254 -15.10 7.87 -10.36
C SER A 254 -14.79 8.52 -11.70
N THR A 255 -14.09 7.81 -12.57
CA THR A 255 -13.79 8.24 -13.93
C THR A 255 -14.14 7.13 -14.92
N SER A 256 -14.92 7.47 -15.95
CA SER A 256 -15.31 6.53 -16.99
C SER A 256 -14.27 6.52 -18.10
N LEU A 257 -13.71 5.34 -18.38
CA LEU A 257 -12.75 5.12 -19.44
C LEU A 257 -13.50 4.70 -20.70
N ALA A 258 -13.31 5.45 -21.79
CA ALA A 258 -13.87 5.11 -23.08
C ALA A 258 -13.15 3.88 -23.67
N SER A 259 -13.92 2.98 -24.28
CA SER A 259 -13.32 1.89 -25.06
C SER A 259 -12.67 2.46 -26.32
N SER A 260 -11.38 2.20 -26.51
CA SER A 260 -10.61 2.62 -27.69
C SER A 260 -10.94 1.83 -28.95
N THR A 261 -11.68 0.73 -28.84
CA THR A 261 -12.14 -0.08 -29.97
C THR A 261 -13.55 0.33 -30.39
N ALA A 262 -13.66 0.96 -31.56
CA ALA A 262 -14.93 1.30 -32.18
C ALA A 262 -15.81 0.04 -32.32
N GLY A 263 -16.86 -0.06 -31.50
CA GLY A 263 -17.84 -1.17 -31.53
C GLY A 263 -17.88 -2.08 -30.30
N ALA A 264 -16.95 -1.97 -29.34
CA ALA A 264 -17.04 -2.69 -28.07
C ALA A 264 -17.94 -1.92 -27.08
N GLY A 265 -19.21 -2.31 -27.00
CA GLY A 265 -20.29 -1.61 -26.30
C GLY A 265 -20.26 -1.60 -24.76
N ALA A 266 -19.09 -1.57 -24.12
CA ALA A 266 -19.02 -1.31 -22.68
C ALA A 266 -17.70 -0.62 -22.32
N GLY A 267 -17.78 0.63 -21.85
CA GLY A 267 -16.65 1.26 -21.16
C GLY A 267 -16.43 0.65 -19.78
N THR A 268 -15.30 0.98 -19.16
CA THR A 268 -15.00 0.60 -17.77
C THR A 268 -14.92 1.87 -16.94
N THR A 269 -15.51 1.87 -15.76
CA THR A 269 -15.42 2.97 -14.79
C THR A 269 -14.42 2.59 -13.71
N LEU A 270 -13.39 3.41 -13.55
CA LEU A 270 -12.47 3.33 -12.43
C LEU A 270 -13.05 4.13 -11.27
N THR A 271 -13.22 3.49 -10.13
CA THR A 271 -13.78 4.10 -8.92
C THR A 271 -12.73 4.15 -7.82
N TYR A 272 -12.74 5.23 -7.04
CA TYR A 272 -11.91 5.46 -5.87
C TYR A 272 -12.81 5.70 -4.68
N HIS A 273 -12.55 4.99 -3.59
CA HIS A 273 -13.28 5.17 -2.33
C HIS A 273 -12.31 5.17 -1.15
N LEU A 274 -12.34 6.23 -0.34
CA LEU A 274 -11.58 6.25 0.90
C LEU A 274 -12.16 5.23 1.90
N ILE A 275 -11.32 4.35 2.44
CA ILE A 275 -11.71 3.30 3.38
C ILE A 275 -11.26 3.67 4.79
N THR A 276 -9.96 3.94 4.94
CA THR A 276 -9.35 4.48 6.16
C THR A 276 -8.59 5.75 5.80
N PRO A 277 -8.05 6.52 6.77
CA PRO A 277 -7.25 7.72 6.45
C PRO A 277 -6.04 7.45 5.56
N HIS A 278 -5.57 6.21 5.51
CA HIS A 278 -4.39 5.78 4.76
C HIS A 278 -4.73 4.82 3.60
N LEU A 279 -5.86 4.11 3.66
CA LEU A 279 -6.25 3.14 2.64
C LEU A 279 -7.38 3.62 1.74
N ALA A 280 -7.21 3.37 0.45
CA ALA A 280 -8.21 3.60 -0.57
C ALA A 280 -8.52 2.33 -1.36
N LEU A 281 -9.81 2.09 -1.63
CA LEU A 281 -10.27 1.05 -2.53
C LEU A 281 -10.37 1.63 -3.94
N LEU A 282 -9.60 1.05 -4.86
CA LEU A 282 -9.74 1.29 -6.30
C LEU A 282 -10.37 0.07 -6.96
N ALA A 283 -11.46 0.28 -7.71
CA ALA A 283 -12.18 -0.81 -8.37
C ALA A 283 -12.55 -0.46 -9.80
N LEU A 284 -12.36 -1.42 -10.71
CA LEU A 284 -12.70 -1.33 -12.12
C LEU A 284 -14.04 -2.02 -12.37
N ILE A 285 -15.08 -1.24 -12.60
CA ILE A 285 -16.45 -1.73 -12.75
C ILE A 285 -16.93 -1.43 -14.17
N PRO A 286 -17.59 -2.37 -14.89
CA PRO A 286 -18.19 -2.06 -16.18
C PRO A 286 -19.13 -0.84 -16.09
N THR A 287 -19.00 0.13 -17.00
CA THR A 287 -19.73 1.40 -16.92
C THR A 287 -21.25 1.19 -16.91
N THR A 288 -21.74 0.19 -17.64
CA THR A 288 -23.17 -0.19 -17.65
C THR A 288 -23.67 -0.62 -16.28
N VAL A 289 -22.86 -1.35 -15.51
CA VAL A 289 -23.18 -1.79 -14.15
C VAL A 289 -23.12 -0.60 -13.19
N PHE A 290 -22.06 0.21 -13.29
CA PHE A 290 -21.87 1.37 -12.43
C PHE A 290 -23.03 2.38 -12.58
N GLU A 291 -23.45 2.69 -13.80
CA GLU A 291 -24.56 3.62 -14.04
C GLU A 291 -25.91 3.05 -13.61
N ALA A 292 -26.17 1.77 -13.88
CA ALA A 292 -27.44 1.14 -13.55
C ALA A 292 -27.62 0.86 -12.05
N ARG A 293 -26.54 0.57 -11.32
CA ARG A 293 -26.56 0.07 -9.95
C ARG A 293 -25.63 0.81 -8.99
N ARG A 294 -25.37 2.10 -9.24
CA ARG A 294 -24.47 2.94 -8.43
C ARG A 294 -24.73 2.85 -6.93
N GLY A 295 -25.99 2.94 -6.51
CA GLY A 295 -26.35 2.88 -5.08
C GLY A 295 -26.01 1.55 -4.41
N LEU A 296 -26.07 0.43 -5.16
CA LEU A 296 -25.66 -0.88 -4.65
C LEU A 296 -24.14 -0.97 -4.51
N VAL A 297 -23.39 -0.40 -5.46
CA VAL A 297 -21.92 -0.33 -5.37
C VAL A 297 -21.51 0.48 -4.15
N GLU A 298 -22.08 1.68 -3.97
CA GLU A 298 -21.79 2.53 -2.81
C GLU A 298 -22.17 1.85 -1.49
N TYR A 299 -23.30 1.13 -1.44
CA TYR A 299 -23.68 0.31 -0.28
C TYR A 299 -22.64 -0.79 0.02
N ASN A 300 -22.20 -1.53 -1.00
CA ASN A 300 -21.19 -2.56 -0.85
C ASN A 300 -19.83 -1.99 -0.39
N VAL A 301 -19.48 -0.79 -0.85
CA VAL A 301 -18.27 -0.08 -0.37
C VAL A 301 -18.38 0.27 1.12
N VAL A 302 -19.55 0.67 1.60
CA VAL A 302 -19.75 0.94 3.04
C VAL A 302 -19.56 -0.34 3.85
N PHE A 303 -20.15 -1.46 3.42
CA PHE A 303 -19.97 -2.74 4.09
C PHE A 303 -18.50 -3.20 4.10
N PHE A 304 -17.83 -3.09 2.95
CA PHE A 304 -16.40 -3.39 2.83
C PHE A 304 -15.57 -2.50 3.77
N ARG A 305 -15.90 -1.20 3.85
CA ARG A 305 -15.21 -0.26 4.73
C ARG A 305 -15.33 -0.65 6.19
N GLU A 306 -16.52 -1.03 6.65
CA GLU A 306 -16.72 -1.47 8.03
C GLU A 306 -15.89 -2.72 8.34
N GLY A 307 -15.88 -3.71 7.44
CA GLY A 307 -15.06 -4.91 7.59
C GLY A 307 -13.56 -4.62 7.68
N VAL A 308 -13.03 -3.76 6.80
CA VAL A 308 -11.60 -3.38 6.84
C VAL A 308 -11.27 -2.60 8.12
N GLN A 309 -12.14 -1.69 8.57
CA GLN A 309 -11.94 -0.94 9.81
C GLN A 309 -11.89 -1.86 11.04
N GLU A 310 -12.73 -2.89 11.08
CA GLU A 310 -12.72 -3.89 12.16
C GLU A 310 -11.43 -4.70 12.17
N ILE A 311 -10.96 -5.17 11.01
CA ILE A 311 -9.69 -5.90 10.88
C ILE A 311 -8.52 -5.03 11.36
N CYS A 312 -8.43 -3.79 10.86
CA CYS A 312 -7.37 -2.87 11.29
C CYS A 312 -7.42 -2.59 12.79
N GLN A 313 -8.61 -2.48 13.39
CA GLN A 313 -8.76 -2.25 14.82
C GLN A 313 -8.25 -3.43 15.65
N VAL A 314 -8.57 -4.67 15.25
CA VAL A 314 -8.08 -5.88 15.91
C VAL A 314 -6.56 -5.97 15.81
N GLU A 315 -6.00 -5.63 14.66
CA GLU A 315 -4.56 -5.65 14.44
C GLU A 315 -3.85 -4.58 15.29
N GLU A 316 -4.40 -3.37 15.37
CA GLU A 316 -3.91 -2.32 16.28
C GLU A 316 -3.97 -2.75 17.75
N GLU A 317 -5.04 -3.45 18.17
CA GLU A 317 -5.18 -3.96 19.53
C GLU A 317 -4.16 -5.07 19.82
N ALA A 318 -3.99 -6.03 18.91
CA ALA A 318 -2.98 -7.07 19.01
C ALA A 318 -1.57 -6.47 19.15
N ARG A 319 -1.25 -5.42 18.38
CA ARG A 319 0.03 -4.71 18.47
C ARG A 319 0.24 -4.01 19.82
N ARG A 320 -0.81 -3.41 20.40
CA ARG A 320 -0.71 -2.77 21.73
C ARG A 320 -0.41 -3.76 22.85
N VAL A 321 -0.95 -4.98 22.75
CA VAL A 321 -0.71 -6.04 23.74
C VAL A 321 0.73 -6.56 23.69
N VAL A 322 1.37 -6.58 22.51
CA VAL A 322 2.77 -7.02 22.34
C VAL A 322 3.78 -6.00 22.90
N GLN A 323 3.39 -4.72 23.01
CA GLN A 323 4.26 -3.65 23.52
C GLN A 323 4.21 -3.46 25.05
N THR A 324 3.24 -4.06 25.75
CA THR A 324 3.11 -4.05 27.23
C THR A 324 3.66 -5.30 27.87
#